data_AF-A0A2N5Z4C2-F1
#
_entry.id   AF-A0A2N5Z4C2-F1
#
_cell.length_a   1.000
_cell.length_b   1.000
_cell.length_c   1.000
_cell.angle_alpha   90.00
_cell.angle_beta   90.00
_cell.angle_gamma   90.00
#
_symmetry.space_group_name_H-M   'P 1'
#
loop_
_entity.id
_entity.type
_entity.pdbx_description
1 polymer ?
#
loop_
_entity_poly.entity_id
_entity_poly.type
_entity_poly.pdbx_seq_one_letter_code
_entity_poly.pdbx_strand_id
1 'polypeptide(L)'
;MNTKEVIKNLRSGNQSLILETLDYIKHEGNNDMLNEVIQLLQNTNDTIIRDEIVSILEHVKEQDSVSTIVHSLENADYEDILSLLVSACWKNGLDYSDSVEIFTDIFIKSDFQLAFDAFTVIDNVEEIDNRIADACIFRLRNSIEDIQDDKKSLYFELINIIEDKKENPAV
;
A
#
# COMPACT_ATOMS: atom_id res chain seq x y z
N MET A 1 -7.00 -13.94 21.52
CA MET A 1 -6.09 -13.12 22.36
C MET A 1 -6.70 -11.74 22.50
N ASN A 2 -6.43 -11.02 23.58
CA ASN A 2 -6.78 -9.58 23.62
C ASN A 2 -5.63 -8.74 23.03
N THR A 3 -5.89 -7.49 22.67
CA THR A 3 -4.89 -6.59 22.03
C THR A 3 -3.59 -6.47 22.84
N LYS A 4 -3.66 -6.41 24.18
CA LYS A 4 -2.45 -6.32 25.03
C LYS A 4 -1.58 -7.57 24.96
N GLU A 5 -2.22 -8.74 24.89
CA GLU A 5 -1.53 -10.02 24.75
C GLU A 5 -0.89 -10.15 23.37
N VAL A 6 -1.60 -9.77 22.32
CA VAL A 6 -1.06 -9.71 20.95
C VAL A 6 0.22 -8.86 20.89
N ILE A 7 0.16 -7.61 21.37
CA ILE A 7 1.31 -6.69 21.39
C ILE A 7 2.49 -7.29 22.15
N LYS A 8 2.23 -7.88 23.33
CA LYS A 8 3.26 -8.51 24.13
C LYS A 8 3.94 -9.65 23.37
N ASN A 9 3.17 -10.47 22.67
CA ASN A 9 3.70 -11.64 21.96
C ASN A 9 4.48 -11.25 20.70
N LEU A 10 3.98 -10.30 19.91
CA LEU A 10 4.68 -9.76 18.73
C LEU A 10 6.04 -9.14 19.11
N ARG A 11 6.17 -8.59 20.32
CA ARG A 11 7.40 -7.97 20.84
C ARG A 11 8.26 -8.91 21.69
N SER A 12 7.94 -10.20 21.74
CA SER A 12 8.60 -11.15 22.64
C SER A 12 10.03 -11.52 22.25
N GLY A 13 10.42 -11.29 20.98
CA GLY A 13 11.68 -11.78 20.41
C GLY A 13 11.73 -13.30 20.23
N ASN A 14 10.64 -14.02 20.54
CA ASN A 14 10.54 -15.47 20.35
C ASN A 14 9.81 -15.73 19.03
N GLN A 15 10.54 -16.21 18.03
CA GLN A 15 10.02 -16.47 16.67
C GLN A 15 8.75 -17.35 16.69
N SER A 16 8.74 -18.45 17.45
CA SER A 16 7.59 -19.35 17.50
C SER A 16 6.35 -18.67 18.08
N LEU A 17 6.52 -17.89 19.14
CA LEU A 17 5.41 -17.15 19.77
C LEU A 17 4.89 -16.03 18.87
N ILE A 18 5.79 -15.37 18.11
CA ILE A 18 5.42 -14.37 17.12
C ILE A 18 4.60 -15.02 16.01
N LEU A 19 5.07 -16.14 15.45
CA LEU A 19 4.37 -16.85 14.36
C LEU A 19 2.99 -17.37 14.80
N GLU A 20 2.87 -17.91 16.02
CA GLU A 20 1.56 -18.29 16.59
C GLU A 20 0.61 -17.10 16.71
N THR A 21 1.16 -15.92 17.06
CA THR A 21 0.37 -14.69 17.17
C THR A 21 -0.03 -14.14 15.80
N LEU A 22 0.85 -14.23 14.80
CA LEU A 22 0.52 -13.85 13.42
C LEU A 22 -0.55 -14.77 12.82
N ASP A 23 -0.48 -16.08 13.07
CA ASP A 23 -1.53 -17.03 12.68
C ASP A 23 -2.88 -16.69 13.34
N TYR A 24 -2.87 -16.29 14.62
CA TYR A 24 -4.08 -15.78 15.27
C TYR A 24 -4.63 -14.52 14.55
N ILE A 25 -3.78 -13.55 14.20
CA ILE A 25 -4.19 -12.31 13.52
C ILE A 25 -4.78 -12.59 12.13
N LYS A 26 -4.29 -13.60 11.40
CA LYS A 26 -4.88 -14.00 10.10
C LYS A 26 -6.37 -14.33 10.18
N HIS A 27 -6.83 -14.81 11.34
CA HIS A 27 -8.20 -15.28 11.52
C HIS A 27 -9.07 -14.31 12.32
N GLU A 28 -8.47 -13.59 13.28
CA GLU A 28 -9.19 -12.80 14.30
C GLU A 28 -8.67 -11.34 14.39
N GLY A 29 -7.94 -10.89 13.37
CA GLY A 29 -7.32 -9.58 13.31
C GLY A 29 -8.31 -8.42 13.25
N ASN A 30 -7.82 -7.22 13.55
CA ASN A 30 -8.53 -5.96 13.38
C ASN A 30 -7.52 -4.83 13.11
N ASN A 31 -8.02 -3.61 12.89
CA ASN A 31 -7.21 -2.44 12.58
C ASN A 31 -6.15 -2.09 13.63
N ASP A 32 -6.43 -2.27 14.92
CA ASP A 32 -5.42 -2.04 15.97
C ASP A 32 -4.27 -3.05 15.86
N MET A 33 -4.59 -4.31 15.55
CA MET A 33 -3.60 -5.36 15.35
C MET A 33 -2.82 -5.17 14.05
N LEU A 34 -3.45 -4.67 12.98
CA LEU A 34 -2.80 -4.38 11.70
C LEU A 34 -1.68 -3.35 11.85
N ASN A 35 -1.90 -2.30 12.65
CA ASN A 35 -0.87 -1.32 12.99
C ASN A 35 0.38 -1.98 13.62
N GLU A 36 0.16 -2.92 14.55
CA GLU A 36 1.25 -3.63 15.23
C GLU A 36 1.97 -4.61 14.30
N VAL A 37 1.25 -5.22 13.35
CA VAL A 37 1.82 -6.07 12.30
C VAL A 37 2.73 -5.28 11.37
N ILE A 38 2.29 -4.11 10.90
CA ILE A 38 3.10 -3.22 10.05
C ILE A 38 4.32 -2.71 10.81
N GLN A 39 4.15 -2.31 12.08
CA GLN A 39 5.27 -1.91 12.93
C GLN A 39 6.27 -3.05 13.13
N LEU A 40 5.81 -4.30 13.28
CA LEU A 40 6.70 -5.45 13.38
C LEU A 40 7.49 -5.67 12.09
N LEU A 41 6.87 -5.48 10.92
CA LEU A 41 7.54 -5.60 9.61
C LEU A 41 8.73 -4.66 9.50
N GLN A 42 8.60 -3.42 9.95
CA GLN A 42 9.69 -2.43 9.97
C GLN A 42 10.83 -2.85 10.91
N ASN A 43 10.49 -3.46 12.05
CA ASN A 43 11.45 -3.68 13.14
C ASN A 43 12.13 -5.06 13.12
N THR A 44 11.73 -5.96 12.21
CA THR A 44 12.26 -7.33 12.14
C THR A 44 13.04 -7.58 10.86
N ASN A 45 14.18 -8.25 11.02
CA ASN A 45 15.01 -8.79 9.92
C ASN A 45 14.81 -10.29 9.73
N ASP A 46 13.94 -10.92 10.54
CA ASP A 46 13.64 -12.34 10.44
C ASP A 46 12.76 -12.60 9.21
N THR A 47 13.30 -13.26 8.19
CA THR A 47 12.61 -13.45 6.91
C THR A 47 11.32 -14.25 7.05
N ILE A 48 11.27 -15.22 7.98
CA ILE A 48 10.07 -16.04 8.19
C ILE A 48 8.94 -15.17 8.76
N ILE A 49 9.26 -14.31 9.73
CA ILE A 49 8.30 -13.35 10.29
C ILE A 49 7.85 -12.35 9.21
N ARG A 50 8.78 -11.83 8.40
CA ARG A 50 8.46 -10.87 7.34
C ARG A 50 7.54 -11.47 6.29
N ASP A 51 7.83 -12.69 5.82
CA ASP A 51 7.00 -13.40 4.84
C ASP A 51 5.58 -13.63 5.35
N GLU A 52 5.45 -13.98 6.64
CA GLU A 52 4.15 -14.18 7.28
C GLU A 52 3.34 -12.88 7.40
N ILE A 53 4.02 -11.77 7.72
CA ILE A 53 3.40 -10.44 7.76
C ILE A 53 2.96 -10.00 6.36
N VAL A 54 3.80 -10.16 5.35
CA VAL A 54 3.43 -9.83 3.96
C VAL A 54 2.22 -10.66 3.54
N SER A 55 2.20 -11.96 3.87
CA SER A 55 1.04 -12.82 3.64
C SER A 55 -0.23 -12.29 4.30
N ILE A 56 -0.16 -11.75 5.53
CA ILE A 56 -1.32 -11.10 6.17
C ILE A 56 -1.78 -9.89 5.35
N LEU A 57 -0.86 -8.97 5.02
CA LEU A 57 -1.17 -7.73 4.31
C LEU A 57 -1.80 -7.95 2.94
N GLU A 58 -1.33 -8.98 2.22
CA GLU A 58 -1.85 -9.38 0.91
C GLU A 58 -3.25 -10.01 0.97
N HIS A 59 -3.74 -10.40 2.15
CA HIS A 59 -5.02 -11.09 2.33
C HIS A 59 -6.00 -10.31 3.23
N VAL A 60 -5.71 -9.04 3.56
CA VAL A 60 -6.66 -8.14 4.26
C VAL A 60 -7.89 -7.92 3.37
N LYS A 61 -9.09 -7.98 3.96
CA LYS A 61 -10.36 -7.87 3.20
C LYS A 61 -11.25 -6.73 3.68
N GLU A 62 -10.96 -6.19 4.84
CA GLU A 62 -11.75 -5.19 5.51
C GLU A 62 -11.38 -3.80 4.96
N GLN A 63 -12.32 -3.17 4.23
CA GLN A 63 -12.10 -1.87 3.59
C GLN A 63 -11.70 -0.76 4.58
N ASP A 64 -12.09 -0.85 5.85
CA ASP A 64 -11.67 0.09 6.89
C ASP A 64 -10.15 0.07 7.15
N SER A 65 -9.47 -1.01 6.74
CA SER A 65 -8.01 -1.18 6.81
C SER A 65 -7.23 -0.33 5.81
N VAL A 66 -7.88 0.17 4.75
CA VAL A 66 -7.24 1.05 3.77
C VAL A 66 -6.64 2.26 4.46
N SER A 67 -7.37 2.86 5.40
CA SER A 67 -6.87 4.00 6.18
C SER A 67 -5.54 3.67 6.89
N THR A 68 -5.47 2.54 7.60
CA THR A 68 -4.27 2.07 8.30
C THR A 68 -3.09 1.86 7.35
N ILE A 69 -3.32 1.24 6.20
CA ILE A 69 -2.28 0.96 5.20
C ILE A 69 -1.79 2.26 4.57
N VAL A 70 -2.68 3.15 4.16
CA VAL A 70 -2.33 4.43 3.51
C VAL A 70 -1.54 5.33 4.46
N HIS A 71 -1.93 5.44 5.74
CA HIS A 71 -1.11 6.18 6.72
C HIS A 71 0.30 5.59 6.88
N SER A 72 0.46 4.28 6.67
CA SER A 72 1.77 3.63 6.72
C SER A 72 2.61 3.94 5.48
N LEU A 73 2.00 4.09 4.31
CA LEU A 73 2.68 4.52 3.08
C LEU A 73 3.22 5.97 3.18
N GLU A 74 2.56 6.83 3.96
CA GLU A 74 3.00 8.22 4.20
C GLU A 74 4.12 8.33 5.24
N ASN A 75 4.38 7.26 5.99
CA ASN A 75 5.34 7.28 7.09
C ASN A 75 6.78 7.18 6.57
N ALA A 76 7.55 8.25 6.76
CA ALA A 76 8.95 8.30 6.37
C ALA A 76 9.83 7.26 7.09
N ASP A 77 9.43 6.79 8.28
CA ASP A 77 10.15 5.73 8.99
C ASP A 77 9.99 4.35 8.33
N TYR A 78 9.08 4.21 7.35
CA TYR A 78 8.75 2.95 6.68
C TYR A 78 9.32 2.86 5.25
N GLU A 79 10.32 3.67 4.91
CA GLU A 79 10.99 3.66 3.59
C GLU A 79 11.50 2.25 3.22
N ASP A 80 12.07 1.51 4.18
CA ASP A 80 12.63 0.16 3.97
C ASP A 80 11.57 -0.90 3.64
N ILE A 81 10.31 -0.67 4.01
CA ILE A 81 9.20 -1.60 3.80
C ILE A 81 8.17 -1.08 2.79
N LEU A 82 8.36 0.13 2.24
CA LEU A 82 7.42 0.79 1.34
C LEU A 82 7.08 -0.09 0.14
N SER A 83 8.08 -0.75 -0.45
CA SER A 83 7.87 -1.66 -1.59
C SER A 83 6.97 -2.85 -1.25
N LEU A 84 7.10 -3.41 -0.03
CA LEU A 84 6.25 -4.49 0.44
C LEU A 84 4.82 -4.01 0.69
N LEU A 85 4.66 -2.81 1.26
CA LEU A 85 3.34 -2.22 1.52
C LEU A 85 2.58 -1.92 0.23
N VAL A 86 3.23 -1.30 -0.77
CA VAL A 86 2.60 -1.00 -2.06
C VAL A 86 2.26 -2.29 -2.82
N SER A 87 3.16 -3.28 -2.80
CA SER A 87 2.86 -4.59 -3.42
C SER A 87 1.65 -5.28 -2.78
N ALA A 88 1.51 -5.18 -1.45
CA ALA A 88 0.33 -5.73 -0.77
C ALA A 88 -0.98 -5.04 -1.17
N CYS A 89 -0.95 -3.73 -1.45
CA CYS A 89 -2.15 -2.97 -1.85
C CYS A 89 -2.79 -3.50 -3.14
N TRP A 90 -2.02 -3.81 -4.18
CA TRP A 90 -2.62 -4.36 -5.40
C TRP A 90 -3.03 -5.83 -5.26
N LYS A 91 -2.42 -6.58 -4.33
CA LYS A 91 -2.69 -8.00 -4.10
C LYS A 91 -3.93 -8.26 -3.24
N ASN A 92 -4.22 -7.38 -2.28
CA ASN A 92 -5.35 -7.56 -1.37
C ASN A 92 -6.71 -7.21 -2.00
N GLY A 93 -6.71 -6.44 -3.09
CA GLY A 93 -7.93 -6.09 -3.84
C GLY A 93 -8.89 -5.16 -3.09
N LEU A 94 -8.40 -4.41 -2.10
CA LEU A 94 -9.17 -3.33 -1.46
C LEU A 94 -9.32 -2.15 -2.43
N ASP A 95 -10.34 -1.32 -2.21
CA ASP A 95 -10.54 -0.12 -3.01
C ASP A 95 -9.66 1.04 -2.49
N TYR A 96 -8.80 1.55 -3.35
CA TYR A 96 -7.88 2.66 -3.06
C TYR A 96 -8.22 3.95 -3.83
N SER A 97 -9.43 4.05 -4.40
CA SER A 97 -9.92 5.20 -5.18
C SER A 97 -9.67 6.56 -4.51
N ASP A 98 -10.04 6.69 -3.24
CA ASP A 98 -9.85 7.90 -2.42
C ASP A 98 -8.38 8.22 -2.12
N SER A 99 -7.46 7.30 -2.40
CA SER A 99 -6.03 7.37 -2.08
C SER A 99 -5.14 7.35 -3.33
N VAL A 100 -5.67 7.57 -4.53
CA VAL A 100 -4.87 7.57 -5.78
C VAL A 100 -3.73 8.60 -5.75
N GLU A 101 -3.86 9.72 -5.04
CA GLU A 101 -2.83 10.75 -4.95
C GLU A 101 -1.51 10.22 -4.36
N ILE A 102 -1.55 9.37 -3.33
CA ILE A 102 -0.34 8.84 -2.71
C ILE A 102 0.39 7.87 -3.64
N PHE A 103 -0.34 7.01 -4.35
CA PHE A 103 0.25 6.10 -5.32
C PHE A 103 0.84 6.87 -6.51
N THR A 104 0.22 7.98 -6.92
CA THR A 104 0.77 8.88 -7.95
C THR A 104 2.09 9.50 -7.49
N ASP A 105 2.18 9.95 -6.24
CA ASP A 105 3.42 10.50 -5.69
C ASP A 105 4.53 9.44 -5.57
N ILE A 106 4.18 8.21 -5.17
CA ILE A 106 5.11 7.07 -5.11
C ILE A 106 5.61 6.73 -6.52
N PHE A 107 4.70 6.63 -7.50
CA PHE A 107 5.02 6.37 -8.90
C PHE A 107 6.07 7.35 -9.45
N ILE A 108 5.89 8.64 -9.13
CA ILE A 108 6.78 9.69 -9.60
C ILE A 108 8.19 9.54 -9.02
N LYS A 109 8.28 9.34 -7.70
CA LYS A 109 9.53 9.42 -6.93
C LYS A 109 10.36 8.13 -6.92
N SER A 110 9.73 6.98 -7.19
CA SER A 110 10.35 5.67 -7.00
C SER A 110 11.09 5.14 -8.22
N ASP A 111 11.82 4.03 -8.04
CA ASP A 111 12.40 3.26 -9.14
C ASP A 111 11.32 2.58 -10.00
N PHE A 112 11.73 1.95 -11.09
CA PHE A 112 10.79 1.31 -12.02
C PHE A 112 9.88 0.27 -11.34
N GLN A 113 10.42 -0.56 -10.44
CA GLN A 113 9.67 -1.67 -9.84
C GLN A 113 8.56 -1.14 -8.93
N LEU A 114 8.92 -0.25 -8.01
CA LEU A 114 7.94 0.34 -7.08
C LEU A 114 6.95 1.26 -7.83
N ALA A 115 7.40 1.95 -8.88
CA ALA A 115 6.49 2.70 -9.74
C ALA A 115 5.49 1.77 -10.43
N PHE A 116 5.92 0.61 -10.92
CA PHE A 116 5.03 -0.36 -11.55
C PHE A 116 3.99 -0.94 -10.57
N ASP A 117 4.39 -1.22 -9.33
CA ASP A 117 3.45 -1.65 -8.30
C ASP A 117 2.42 -0.55 -7.98
N ALA A 118 2.86 0.71 -7.83
CA ALA A 118 1.94 1.85 -7.62
C ALA A 118 1.00 2.08 -8.81
N PHE A 119 1.51 1.97 -10.04
CA PHE A 119 0.72 2.00 -11.26
C PHE A 119 -0.39 0.94 -11.24
N THR A 120 -0.05 -0.29 -10.84
CA THR A 120 -1.01 -1.40 -10.79
C THR A 120 -2.12 -1.17 -9.77
N VAL A 121 -1.82 -0.53 -8.63
CA VAL A 121 -2.85 -0.11 -7.67
C VAL A 121 -3.82 0.87 -8.32
N ILE A 122 -3.32 1.90 -9.01
CA ILE A 122 -4.16 2.91 -9.66
C ILE A 122 -4.98 2.32 -10.82
N ASP A 123 -4.39 1.41 -11.60
CA ASP A 123 -5.08 0.74 -12.70
C ASP A 123 -6.24 -0.16 -12.21
N ASN A 124 -6.11 -0.73 -11.00
CA ASN A 124 -7.16 -1.57 -10.41
C ASN A 124 -8.32 -0.78 -9.79
N VAL A 125 -8.20 0.53 -9.60
CA VAL A 125 -9.31 1.38 -9.12
C VAL A 125 -10.41 1.44 -10.17
N GLU A 126 -11.69 1.34 -9.79
CA GLU A 126 -12.79 1.39 -10.75
C GLU A 126 -13.05 2.80 -11.29
N GLU A 127 -13.15 3.78 -10.38
CA GLU A 127 -13.52 5.16 -10.68
C GLU A 127 -12.74 6.13 -9.77
N ILE A 128 -12.41 7.31 -10.27
CA ILE A 128 -11.62 8.32 -9.57
C ILE A 128 -12.37 9.65 -9.59
N ASP A 129 -12.60 10.22 -8.39
CA ASP A 129 -13.15 11.56 -8.24
C ASP A 129 -12.39 12.56 -9.12
N ASN A 130 -13.15 13.41 -9.82
CA ASN A 130 -12.60 14.31 -10.83
C ASN A 130 -11.50 15.24 -10.29
N ARG A 131 -11.63 15.69 -9.03
CA ARG A 131 -10.63 16.58 -8.41
C ARG A 131 -9.34 15.81 -8.12
N ILE A 132 -9.43 14.58 -7.62
CA ILE A 132 -8.27 13.70 -7.40
C ILE A 132 -7.57 13.41 -8.74
N ALA A 133 -8.33 13.01 -9.76
CA ALA A 133 -7.80 12.71 -11.08
C ALA A 133 -7.05 13.91 -11.69
N ASP A 134 -7.68 15.09 -11.71
CA ASP A 134 -7.08 16.31 -12.24
C ASP A 134 -5.79 16.70 -11.49
N ALA A 135 -5.76 16.54 -10.17
CA ALA A 135 -4.57 16.76 -9.36
C ALA A 135 -3.44 15.78 -9.72
N CYS A 136 -3.75 14.49 -9.88
CA CYS A 136 -2.77 13.46 -10.24
C CYS A 136 -2.18 13.69 -11.64
N ILE A 137 -3.04 13.93 -12.64
CA ILE A 137 -2.64 14.24 -14.01
C ILE A 137 -1.74 15.48 -14.06
N PHE A 138 -2.08 16.52 -13.30
CA PHE A 138 -1.26 17.73 -13.19
C PHE A 138 0.13 17.41 -12.63
N ARG A 139 0.25 16.59 -11.57
CA ARG A 139 1.55 16.18 -11.01
C ARG A 139 2.37 15.35 -12.01
N LEU A 140 1.74 14.40 -12.70
CA LEU A 140 2.38 13.56 -13.71
C LEU A 140 2.94 14.40 -14.88
N ARG A 141 2.14 15.34 -15.41
CA ARG A 141 2.57 16.22 -16.51
C ARG A 141 3.72 17.14 -16.11
N ASN A 142 3.71 17.67 -14.88
CA ASN A 142 4.77 18.58 -14.41
C ASN A 142 6.07 17.87 -14.03
N SER A 143 6.06 16.55 -13.82
CA SER A 143 7.27 15.77 -13.50
C SER A 143 7.92 15.15 -14.74
N ILE A 144 7.37 15.36 -15.94
CA ILE A 144 7.74 14.60 -17.14
C ILE A 144 9.16 14.85 -17.66
N GLU A 145 9.69 16.04 -17.41
CA GLU A 145 11.03 16.43 -17.86
C GLU A 145 12.16 15.78 -17.04
N ASP A 146 11.87 15.39 -15.80
CA ASP A 146 12.84 14.84 -14.84
C ASP A 146 12.87 13.29 -14.83
N ILE A 147 12.11 12.63 -15.72
CA ILE A 147 11.93 11.18 -15.68
C ILE A 147 13.07 10.44 -16.39
N GLN A 148 13.51 9.34 -15.78
CA GLN A 148 14.25 8.27 -16.44
C GLN A 148 13.53 7.75 -17.69
N ASP A 149 14.29 7.44 -18.75
CA ASP A 149 13.73 7.07 -20.06
C ASP A 149 12.85 5.80 -20.01
N ASP A 150 13.11 4.88 -19.08
CA ASP A 150 12.40 3.62 -18.92
C ASP A 150 10.98 3.77 -18.35
N LYS A 151 10.72 4.81 -17.55
CA LYS A 151 9.38 5.09 -17.00
C LYS A 151 8.52 5.94 -17.92
N LYS A 152 9.07 6.59 -18.97
CA LYS A 152 8.32 7.54 -19.82
C LYS A 152 7.05 6.95 -20.42
N SER A 153 7.09 5.73 -20.95
CA SER A 153 5.90 5.07 -21.49
C SER A 153 4.83 4.84 -20.42
N LEU A 154 5.25 4.44 -19.21
CA LEU A 154 4.36 4.16 -18.10
C LEU A 154 3.68 5.44 -17.59
N TYR A 155 4.35 6.59 -17.65
CA TYR A 155 3.75 7.89 -17.32
C TYR A 155 2.61 8.27 -18.25
N PHE A 156 2.84 8.16 -19.57
CA PHE A 156 1.79 8.46 -20.54
C PHE A 156 0.60 7.52 -20.39
N GLU A 157 0.87 6.23 -20.14
CA GLU A 157 -0.18 5.26 -19.89
C GLU A 157 -0.95 5.56 -18.62
N LEU A 158 -0.27 5.90 -17.52
CA LEU A 158 -0.92 6.23 -16.26
C LEU A 158 -1.82 7.47 -16.38
N ILE A 159 -1.38 8.48 -17.13
CA ILE A 159 -2.21 9.64 -17.47
C ILE A 159 -3.50 9.15 -18.16
N ASN A 160 -3.40 8.38 -19.25
CA ASN A 160 -4.58 7.87 -19.96
C ASN A 160 -5.52 7.07 -19.04
N ILE A 161 -4.98 6.18 -18.21
CA ILE A 161 -5.74 5.38 -17.24
C ILE A 161 -6.51 6.27 -16.27
N ILE A 162 -5.85 7.28 -15.70
CA ILE A 162 -6.50 8.20 -14.77
C ILE A 162 -7.57 9.03 -15.49
N GLU A 163 -7.30 9.49 -16.72
CA GLU A 163 -8.29 10.19 -17.54
C GLU A 163 -9.53 9.32 -17.86
N ASP A 164 -9.33 8.05 -18.20
CA ASP A 164 -10.41 7.11 -18.54
C ASP A 164 -11.25 6.70 -17.33
N LYS A 165 -10.66 6.72 -16.13
CA LYS A 165 -11.33 6.39 -14.86
C LYS A 165 -11.96 7.59 -14.17
N LYS A 166 -11.89 8.80 -14.75
CA LYS A 166 -12.55 9.99 -14.20
C LYS A 166 -14.04 9.76 -14.03
N GLU A 167 -14.55 10.14 -12.87
CA GLU A 167 -15.98 10.08 -12.60
C GLU A 167 -16.78 10.81 -13.68
N ASN A 168 -17.76 10.13 -14.28
CA ASN A 168 -18.62 10.77 -15.26
C ASN A 168 -19.50 11.82 -14.54
N PRO A 169 -19.55 13.08 -14.99
CA PRO A 169 -20.37 14.12 -14.35
C PRO A 169 -21.89 13.94 -14.53
N ALA A 170 -22.36 12.72 -14.81
CA ALA A 170 -23.72 12.41 -15.19
C ALA A 170 -24.38 11.39 -14.24
N VAL A 171 -24.69 11.84 -13.02
CA VAL A 171 -25.95 11.56 -12.29
C VAL A 171 -26.38 12.81 -11.55
#